data_AF-A0A7W5PNM5-F1
#
_entry.id   AF-A0A7W5PNM5-F1
#
_cell.length_a   1.000
_cell.length_b   1.000
_cell.length_c   1.000
_cell.angle_alpha   90.00
_cell.angle_beta   90.00
_cell.angle_gamma   90.00
#
_symmetry.space_group_name_H-M   'P 1'
#
loop_
_entity.id
_entity.type
_entity.pdbx_description
1 polymer ?
#
loop_
_entity_poly.entity_id
_entity_poly.type
_entity_poly.pdbx_seq_one_letter_code
_entity_poly.pdbx_strand_id
1 'polypeptide(L)'
;MADLAIYLPRPATGVWTWYKQGGDVLAFIAISLSMAIFIGQEQIISRGDVVYWLVVGPSLLMPLLRFRQTLENLLFGKARPIAFFGIVSAVWLMIQRDFGAVPPIFLIVWVAGWACRDEVRISARALLALALIFYGAGCISFLMQPSYEDHPWLMQPLDPPEAAEGSSSELALPEQDRDGLNINAWGILPNQTAVAFQPWRISATPNIATSGIFSLMILLVIVRRFRPNPLEVATAASALYFATLSFVRAVFVSFALFSATIAIMSLLPQRPRLRVAVALFMTIGITILVALSPILLYALQDWSIVSRMFLRGQAGMSVADIYRQMYRPWLWSEHLKLFWSSPYLMGQGSELAVSALKNIINAGQMRSDSVSFLTRMVATYGIPAFGIIIFLIERCYSHAKENDIWGVAVLSVMVWLMMSWGSIFHPSNGMFALAFLFISNGSQVFSCSKACGDEEQRLYKTET
;
A
#
# COMPACT_ATOMS: atom_id res chain seq x y z
N MET A 1 -31.50 -18.99 48.68
CA MET A 1 -31.26 -17.83 47.79
C MET A 1 -30.54 -18.37 46.57
N ALA A 2 -31.25 -18.48 45.47
CA ALA A 2 -30.74 -19.06 44.23
C ALA A 2 -30.12 -17.95 43.39
N ASP A 3 -28.84 -18.10 43.06
CA ASP A 3 -28.12 -17.24 42.13
C ASP A 3 -28.76 -17.34 40.74
N LEU A 4 -29.52 -16.31 40.38
CA LEU A 4 -30.04 -16.12 39.03
C LEU A 4 -28.89 -15.60 38.15
N ALA A 5 -28.00 -16.51 37.75
CA ALA A 5 -27.01 -16.23 36.72
C ALA A 5 -27.76 -15.90 35.42
N ILE A 6 -27.82 -14.62 35.08
CA ILE A 6 -28.38 -14.11 33.83
C ILE A 6 -27.47 -14.63 32.71
N TYR A 7 -27.87 -15.75 32.10
CA TYR A 7 -27.29 -16.26 30.87
C TYR A 7 -27.65 -15.28 29.74
N LEU A 8 -26.76 -14.32 29.48
CA LEU A 8 -26.80 -13.53 28.25
C LEU A 8 -26.71 -14.49 27.05
N PRO A 9 -27.59 -14.35 26.05
CA PRO A 9 -27.63 -15.26 24.91
C PRO A 9 -26.31 -15.25 24.14
N ARG A 10 -25.98 -16.39 23.53
CA ARG A 10 -24.71 -16.74 22.87
C ARG A 10 -24.25 -15.96 21.62
N PRO A 11 -24.98 -15.02 20.94
CA PRO A 11 -24.38 -14.33 19.78
C PRO A 11 -23.33 -13.27 20.15
N ALA A 12 -23.43 -12.66 21.35
CA ALA A 12 -22.49 -11.59 21.76
C ALA A 12 -21.06 -12.09 21.98
N THR A 13 -20.89 -13.34 22.45
CA THR A 13 -19.57 -13.96 22.60
C THR A 13 -18.93 -14.26 21.24
N GLY A 14 -19.73 -14.64 20.23
CA GLY A 14 -19.27 -14.89 18.87
C GLY A 14 -18.75 -13.64 18.15
N VAL A 15 -19.48 -12.53 18.23
CA VAL A 15 -19.06 -11.25 17.61
C VAL A 15 -17.79 -10.70 18.28
N TRP A 16 -17.73 -10.74 19.61
CA TRP A 16 -16.55 -10.25 20.34
C TRP A 16 -15.31 -11.10 20.10
N THR A 17 -15.47 -12.42 20.00
CA THR A 17 -14.35 -13.34 19.66
C THR A 17 -13.88 -13.14 18.22
N TRP A 18 -14.79 -12.99 17.26
CA TRP A 18 -14.44 -12.63 15.88
C TRP A 18 -13.69 -11.30 15.82
N TYR A 19 -14.20 -10.27 16.51
CA TYR A 19 -13.56 -8.96 16.59
C TYR A 19 -12.17 -9.03 17.25
N LYS A 20 -11.96 -9.93 18.22
CA LYS A 20 -10.66 -10.18 18.87
C LYS A 20 -9.65 -10.89 17.97
N GLN A 21 -10.12 -11.82 17.15
CA GLN A 21 -9.25 -12.64 16.32
C GLN A 21 -8.81 -11.95 15.02
N GLY A 22 -9.27 -10.73 14.71
CA GLY A 22 -8.88 -10.01 13.49
C GLY A 22 -10.03 -9.32 12.76
N GLY A 23 -11.27 -9.45 13.27
CA GLY A 23 -12.41 -8.68 12.79
C GLY A 23 -12.22 -7.17 12.96
N ASP A 24 -11.43 -6.74 13.94
CA ASP A 24 -11.02 -5.34 14.12
C ASP A 24 -10.19 -4.80 12.94
N VAL A 25 -9.23 -5.60 12.45
CA VAL A 25 -8.45 -5.25 11.25
C VAL A 25 -9.32 -5.21 10.00
N LEU A 26 -10.24 -6.17 9.84
CA LEU A 26 -11.19 -6.15 8.71
C LEU A 26 -12.11 -4.94 8.75
N ALA A 27 -12.61 -4.55 9.94
CA ALA A 27 -13.44 -3.36 10.10
C ALA A 27 -12.67 -2.09 9.73
N PHE A 28 -11.41 -1.98 10.16
CA PHE A 28 -10.54 -0.86 9.79
C PHE A 28 -10.31 -0.78 8.27
N ILE A 29 -10.03 -1.92 7.62
CA ILE A 29 -9.89 -1.99 6.16
C ILE A 29 -11.20 -1.54 5.49
N ALA A 30 -12.35 -2.02 5.96
CA ALA A 30 -13.65 -1.65 5.40
C ALA A 30 -13.94 -0.14 5.51
N ILE A 31 -13.66 0.46 6.68
CA ILE A 31 -13.80 1.91 6.89
C ILE A 31 -12.89 2.68 5.94
N SER A 32 -11.61 2.28 5.86
CA SER A 32 -10.65 2.96 5.00
C SER A 32 -10.98 2.85 3.51
N LEU A 33 -11.40 1.67 3.04
CA LEU A 33 -11.84 1.46 1.66
C LEU A 33 -13.11 2.27 1.34
N SER A 34 -14.04 2.38 2.30
CA SER A 34 -15.23 3.22 2.13
C SER A 34 -14.85 4.68 1.93
N MET A 35 -13.91 5.20 2.74
CA MET A 35 -13.40 6.58 2.57
C MET A 35 -12.67 6.75 1.23
N ALA A 36 -11.94 5.74 0.76
CA ALA A 36 -11.23 5.80 -0.51
C ALA A 36 -12.16 5.88 -1.74
N ILE A 37 -13.44 5.55 -1.62
CA ILE A 37 -14.44 5.74 -2.68
C ILE A 37 -14.78 7.23 -2.86
N PHE A 38 -14.70 8.03 -1.79
CA PHE A 38 -15.13 9.43 -1.78
C PHE A 38 -13.99 10.44 -1.83
N ILE A 39 -12.77 10.03 -1.48
CA ILE A 39 -11.61 10.92 -1.41
C ILE A 39 -10.82 10.86 -2.72
N GLY A 40 -10.69 12.02 -3.37
CA GLY A 40 -9.93 12.25 -4.58
C GLY A 40 -8.45 11.87 -4.49
N GLN A 41 -7.83 11.46 -5.60
CA GLN A 41 -6.38 11.25 -5.65
C GLN A 41 -5.58 12.55 -5.46
N GLU A 42 -6.17 13.67 -5.87
CA GLU A 42 -5.52 14.99 -5.90
C GLU A 42 -5.95 15.86 -4.72
N GLN A 43 -6.84 15.36 -3.84
CA GLN A 43 -7.27 16.09 -2.66
C GLN A 43 -6.17 16.07 -1.59
N ILE A 44 -5.67 17.24 -1.23
CA ILE A 44 -4.78 17.40 -0.07
C ILE A 44 -5.65 17.54 1.18
N ILE A 45 -5.46 16.64 2.14
CA ILE A 45 -6.21 16.68 3.40
C ILE A 45 -5.44 17.51 4.42
N SER A 46 -5.93 18.72 4.68
CA SER A 46 -5.34 19.64 5.64
C SER A 46 -5.48 19.14 7.08
N ARG A 47 -4.41 19.28 7.89
CA ARG A 47 -4.44 18.95 9.32
C ARG A 47 -5.45 19.87 10.02
N GLY A 48 -6.43 19.29 10.71
CA GLY A 48 -7.47 20.04 11.43
C GLY A 48 -8.84 20.04 10.76
N ASP A 49 -8.94 19.64 9.49
CA ASP A 49 -10.22 19.45 8.81
C ASP A 49 -10.98 18.23 9.37
N VAL A 50 -12.31 18.23 9.27
CA VAL A 50 -13.16 17.09 9.67
C VAL A 50 -12.78 15.85 8.86
N VAL A 51 -12.49 16.01 7.56
CA VAL A 51 -12.05 14.91 6.68
C VAL A 51 -10.74 14.29 7.18
N TYR A 52 -9.81 15.09 7.69
CA TYR A 52 -8.57 14.60 8.31
C TYR A 52 -8.87 13.66 9.48
N TRP A 53 -9.77 14.07 10.38
CA TRP A 53 -10.13 13.26 11.55
C TRP A 53 -10.96 12.02 11.20
N LEU A 54 -11.78 12.07 10.14
CA LEU A 54 -12.48 10.89 9.62
C LEU A 54 -11.51 9.85 9.05
N VAL A 55 -10.40 10.29 8.46
CA VAL A 55 -9.37 9.41 7.92
C VAL A 55 -8.42 8.90 9.01
N VAL A 56 -7.93 9.76 9.90
CA VAL A 56 -6.92 9.42 10.93
C VAL A 56 -7.54 8.83 12.20
N GLY A 57 -8.75 9.25 12.57
CA GLY A 57 -9.45 8.82 13.78
C GLY A 57 -9.55 7.30 13.94
N PRO A 58 -9.96 6.54 12.90
CA PRO A 58 -9.98 5.09 12.96
C PRO A 58 -8.61 4.47 13.29
N SER A 59 -7.51 5.04 12.79
CA SER A 59 -6.14 4.55 13.08
C SER A 59 -5.65 4.85 14.48
N LEU A 60 -6.20 5.88 15.13
CA LEU A 60 -5.97 6.13 16.54
C LEU A 60 -6.80 5.18 17.40
N LEU A 61 -8.08 5.02 17.05
CA LEU A 61 -9.07 4.30 17.84
C LEU A 61 -8.87 2.78 17.81
N MET A 62 -8.69 2.17 16.63
CA MET A 62 -8.67 0.71 16.51
C MET A 62 -7.54 0.05 17.30
N PRO A 63 -6.28 0.53 17.26
CA PRO A 63 -5.24 0.02 18.12
C PRO A 63 -5.47 0.30 19.61
N LEU A 64 -6.15 1.40 19.96
CA LEU A 64 -6.48 1.78 21.34
C LEU A 64 -7.48 0.81 21.98
N LEU A 65 -8.46 0.32 21.21
CA LEU A 65 -9.37 -0.75 21.63
C LEU A 65 -8.64 -2.07 21.96
N ARG A 66 -7.37 -2.18 21.52
CA ARG A 66 -6.44 -3.28 21.77
C ARG A 66 -5.16 -2.84 22.46
N PHE A 67 -5.25 -1.78 23.27
CA PHE A 67 -4.08 -1.11 23.86
C PHE A 67 -3.06 -2.10 24.45
N ARG A 68 -3.52 -3.04 25.29
CA ARG A 68 -2.65 -4.03 25.93
C ARG A 68 -1.92 -4.90 24.91
N GLN A 69 -2.62 -5.49 23.94
CA GLN A 69 -2.01 -6.38 22.96
C GLN A 69 -1.10 -5.62 21.99
N THR A 70 -1.48 -4.40 21.59
CA THR A 70 -0.65 -3.50 20.79
C THR A 70 0.65 -3.18 21.51
N LEU A 71 0.58 -2.84 22.80
CA LEU A 71 1.75 -2.52 23.61
C LEU A 71 2.64 -3.76 23.85
N GLU A 72 2.05 -4.90 24.20
CA GLU A 72 2.77 -6.17 24.35
C GLU A 72 3.53 -6.52 23.06
N ASN A 73 2.91 -6.33 21.88
CA ASN A 73 3.57 -6.61 20.60
C ASN A 73 4.69 -5.61 20.26
N LEU A 74 4.54 -4.34 20.65
CA LEU A 74 5.57 -3.32 20.45
C LEU A 74 6.78 -3.51 21.38
N LEU A 75 6.55 -3.94 22.63
CA LEU A 75 7.61 -4.11 23.61
C LEU A 75 8.32 -5.47 23.51
N PHE A 76 7.56 -6.55 23.34
CA PHE A 76 8.06 -7.92 23.45
C PHE A 76 7.79 -8.78 22.21
N GLY A 77 6.93 -8.32 21.30
CA GLY A 77 6.51 -9.08 20.13
C GLY A 77 7.31 -8.79 18.86
N LYS A 78 6.66 -9.06 17.73
CA LYS A 78 7.26 -8.97 16.39
C LYS A 78 7.58 -7.53 15.99
N ALA A 79 6.87 -6.55 16.56
CA ALA A 79 6.99 -5.14 16.19
C ALA A 79 8.09 -4.39 16.96
N ARG A 80 8.88 -5.06 17.80
CA ARG A 80 9.98 -4.46 18.57
C ARG A 80 10.95 -3.57 17.75
N PRO A 81 11.36 -3.90 16.51
CA PRO A 81 12.30 -3.04 15.78
C PRO A 81 11.63 -1.76 15.29
N ILE A 82 10.31 -1.81 15.04
CA ILE A 82 9.49 -0.64 14.70
C ILE A 82 9.31 0.25 15.93
N ALA A 83 9.11 -0.33 17.11
CA ALA A 83 9.05 0.42 18.37
C ALA A 83 10.38 1.15 18.66
N PHE A 84 11.51 0.46 18.47
CA PHE A 84 12.85 1.07 18.59
C PHE A 84 13.02 2.26 17.64
N PHE A 85 12.68 2.08 16.36
CA PHE A 85 12.62 3.17 15.37
C PHE A 85 11.78 4.34 15.90
N GLY A 86 10.55 4.07 16.35
CA GLY A 86 9.62 5.06 16.89
C GLY A 86 10.20 5.90 18.01
N ILE A 87 10.75 5.23 19.03
CA ILE A 87 11.26 5.87 20.24
C ILE A 87 12.48 6.72 19.94
N VAL A 88 13.47 6.16 19.23
CA VAL A 88 14.73 6.88 18.97
C VAL A 88 14.48 8.11 18.10
N SER A 89 13.67 7.98 17.04
CA SER A 89 13.30 9.11 16.19
C SER A 89 12.47 10.15 16.94
N ALA A 90 11.50 9.76 17.77
CA ALA A 90 10.71 10.71 18.53
C ALA A 90 11.57 11.49 19.53
N VAL A 91 12.48 10.83 20.24
CA VAL A 91 13.43 11.49 21.16
C VAL A 91 14.30 12.49 20.41
N TRP A 92 14.86 12.09 19.26
CA TRP A 92 15.67 12.99 18.44
C TRP A 92 14.88 14.23 17.96
N LEU A 93 13.68 14.03 17.42
CA LEU A 93 12.84 15.12 16.92
C LEU A 93 12.40 16.06 18.05
N MET A 94 12.14 15.54 19.25
CA MET A 94 11.86 16.37 20.43
C MET A 94 13.07 17.23 20.83
N ILE A 95 14.29 16.68 20.77
CA ILE A 95 15.53 17.44 21.02
C ILE A 95 15.68 18.57 19.99
N GLN A 96 15.39 18.29 18.72
CA GLN A 96 15.40 19.27 17.63
C GLN A 96 14.19 20.23 17.62
N ARG A 97 13.25 20.07 18.57
CA ARG A 97 11.99 20.82 18.66
C ARG A 97 11.10 20.72 17.41
N ASP A 98 11.25 19.65 16.64
CA ASP A 98 10.43 19.36 15.47
C ASP A 98 9.23 18.49 15.86
N PHE A 99 8.21 19.13 16.44
CA PHE A 99 6.97 18.47 16.82
C PHE A 99 6.09 18.09 15.61
N GLY A 100 6.39 18.59 14.41
CA GLY A 100 5.60 18.33 13.21
C GLY A 100 5.77 16.91 12.65
N ALA A 101 6.93 16.31 12.89
CA ALA A 101 7.30 14.96 12.44
C ALA A 101 7.01 13.85 13.48
N VAL A 102 6.69 14.19 14.73
CA VAL A 102 6.40 13.21 15.80
C VAL A 102 5.03 12.49 15.62
N PRO A 103 3.92 13.16 15.28
CA PRO A 103 2.64 12.46 15.12
C PRO A 103 2.62 11.41 13.99
N PRO A 104 3.20 11.67 12.79
CA PRO A 104 3.27 10.66 11.74
C PRO A 104 4.04 9.40 12.16
N ILE A 105 5.18 9.54 12.84
CA ILE A 105 5.92 8.36 13.31
C ILE A 105 5.16 7.60 14.39
N PHE A 106 4.49 8.30 15.31
CA PHE A 106 3.63 7.67 16.29
C PHE A 106 2.56 6.82 15.59
N LEU A 107 1.86 7.37 14.60
CA LEU A 107 0.84 6.64 13.84
C LEU A 107 1.40 5.41 13.12
N ILE A 108 2.58 5.50 12.50
CA ILE A 108 3.24 4.35 11.85
C ILE A 108 3.48 3.24 12.85
N VAL A 109 4.12 3.56 13.99
CA VAL A 109 4.47 2.59 15.03
C VAL A 109 3.20 1.99 15.64
N TRP A 110 2.21 2.84 15.91
CA TRP A 110 0.94 2.46 16.54
C TRP A 110 0.14 1.47 15.70
N VAL A 111 -0.11 1.80 14.44
CA VAL A 111 -0.90 0.96 13.53
C VAL A 111 -0.12 -0.30 13.14
N ALA A 112 1.19 -0.19 12.88
CA ALA A 112 2.00 -1.38 12.57
C ALA A 112 2.08 -2.33 13.77
N GLY A 113 2.25 -1.81 14.99
CA GLY A 113 2.24 -2.60 16.22
C GLY A 113 0.94 -3.37 16.40
N TRP A 114 -0.19 -2.73 16.12
CA TRP A 114 -1.51 -3.36 16.23
C TRP A 114 -1.81 -4.38 15.11
N ALA A 115 -1.45 -4.06 13.87
CA ALA A 115 -1.65 -4.96 12.74
C ALA A 115 -0.74 -6.20 12.80
N CYS A 116 0.44 -6.10 13.43
CA CYS A 116 1.42 -7.17 13.54
C CYS A 116 1.22 -8.14 14.71
N ARG A 117 0.08 -8.09 15.41
CA ARG A 117 -0.20 -8.95 16.57
C ARG A 117 -0.28 -10.42 16.16
N ASP A 118 0.15 -11.31 17.05
CA ASP A 118 0.26 -12.74 16.77
C ASP A 118 -1.09 -13.44 16.68
N GLU A 119 -2.06 -12.99 17.46
CA GLU A 119 -3.41 -13.54 17.50
C GLU A 119 -4.28 -13.14 16.30
N VAL A 120 -3.82 -12.19 15.47
CA VAL A 120 -4.61 -11.67 14.35
C VAL A 120 -4.63 -12.67 13.19
N ARG A 121 -5.84 -13.15 12.92
CA ARG A 121 -6.24 -14.08 11.89
C ARG A 121 -7.51 -13.57 11.19
N ILE A 122 -7.36 -13.10 9.95
CA ILE A 122 -8.51 -12.62 9.17
C ILE A 122 -9.15 -13.76 8.37
N SER A 123 -10.48 -13.73 8.25
CA SER A 123 -11.18 -14.67 7.36
C SER A 123 -10.95 -14.26 5.91
N ALA A 124 -10.32 -15.13 5.13
CA ALA A 124 -10.11 -14.89 3.69
C ALA A 124 -11.45 -14.65 2.98
N ARG A 125 -12.49 -15.43 3.30
CA ARG A 125 -13.84 -15.23 2.73
C ARG A 125 -14.42 -13.85 3.05
N ALA A 126 -14.22 -13.35 4.27
CA ALA A 126 -14.69 -12.02 4.66
C ALA A 126 -13.93 -10.93 3.91
N LEU A 127 -12.62 -11.08 3.71
CA LEU A 127 -11.81 -10.16 2.91
C LEU A 127 -12.24 -10.15 1.43
N LEU A 128 -12.53 -11.32 0.84
CA LEU A 128 -13.01 -11.41 -0.55
C LEU A 128 -14.42 -10.81 -0.71
N ALA A 129 -15.33 -11.08 0.24
CA ALA A 129 -16.64 -10.44 0.26
C ALA A 129 -16.52 -8.92 0.38
N LEU A 130 -15.64 -8.43 1.27
CA LEU A 130 -15.33 -7.01 1.39
C LEU A 130 -14.79 -6.43 0.08
N ALA A 131 -13.94 -7.17 -0.64
CA ALA A 131 -13.41 -6.72 -1.92
C ALA A 131 -14.51 -6.58 -2.98
N LEU A 132 -15.45 -7.53 -3.07
CA LEU A 132 -16.60 -7.40 -3.97
C LEU A 132 -17.52 -6.24 -3.58
N ILE A 133 -17.78 -6.04 -2.29
CA ILE A 133 -18.55 -4.89 -1.80
C ILE A 133 -17.85 -3.60 -2.19
N PHE A 134 -16.53 -3.52 -2.02
CA PHE A 134 -15.73 -2.36 -2.43
C PHE A 134 -15.84 -2.08 -3.93
N TYR A 135 -15.68 -3.08 -4.79
CA TYR A 135 -15.85 -2.89 -6.24
C TYR A 135 -17.29 -2.48 -6.60
N GLY A 136 -18.28 -3.15 -6.02
CA GLY A 136 -19.70 -2.83 -6.26
C GLY A 136 -20.06 -1.42 -5.82
N ALA A 137 -19.64 -1.00 -4.63
CA ALA A 137 -19.86 0.34 -4.11
C ALA A 137 -19.11 1.40 -4.94
N GLY A 138 -17.88 1.13 -5.36
CA GLY A 138 -17.12 2.00 -6.26
C GLY A 138 -17.81 2.18 -7.62
N CYS A 139 -18.33 1.09 -8.20
CA CYS A 139 -19.11 1.15 -9.42
C CYS A 139 -20.40 1.97 -9.25
N ILE A 140 -21.15 1.74 -8.17
CA ILE A 140 -22.36 2.51 -7.87
C ILE A 140 -22.00 4.00 -7.69
N SER A 141 -20.94 4.31 -6.95
CA SER A 141 -20.48 5.68 -6.74
C SER A 141 -20.13 6.37 -8.05
N PHE A 142 -19.43 5.70 -8.96
CA PHE A 142 -19.13 6.26 -10.28
C PHE A 142 -20.39 6.46 -11.14
N LEU A 143 -21.40 5.59 -11.03
CA LEU A 143 -22.65 5.78 -11.77
C LEU A 143 -23.53 6.90 -11.20
N MET A 144 -23.38 7.21 -9.91
CA MET A 144 -24.14 8.26 -9.21
C MET A 144 -23.45 9.62 -9.18
N GLN A 145 -22.16 9.69 -9.55
CA GLN A 145 -21.41 10.94 -9.52
C GLN A 145 -21.85 11.89 -10.66
N PRO A 146 -21.61 13.21 -10.53
CA PRO A 146 -21.77 14.16 -11.63
C PRO A 146 -20.89 13.84 -12.83
N SER A 147 -21.28 14.29 -14.03
CA SER A 147 -20.46 14.07 -15.23
C SER A 147 -19.12 14.79 -15.07
N TYR A 148 -18.01 14.10 -15.34
CA TYR A 148 -16.70 14.76 -15.33
C TYR A 148 -16.54 15.77 -16.48
N GLU A 149 -17.43 15.72 -17.50
CA GLU A 149 -17.46 16.69 -18.61
C GLU A 149 -17.80 18.10 -18.12
N ASP A 150 -18.48 18.21 -16.96
CA ASP A 150 -18.80 19.48 -16.31
C ASP A 150 -17.56 20.16 -15.70
N HIS A 151 -16.40 19.47 -15.70
CA HIS A 151 -15.15 19.93 -15.11
C HIS A 151 -14.08 20.14 -16.20
N PRO A 152 -13.82 21.39 -16.64
CA PRO A 152 -12.96 21.68 -17.78
C PRO A 152 -11.56 21.08 -17.71
N TRP A 153 -10.98 21.02 -16.51
CA TRP A 153 -9.63 20.50 -16.29
C TRP A 153 -9.51 18.97 -16.53
N LEU A 154 -10.62 18.22 -16.45
CA LEU A 154 -10.67 16.78 -16.76
C LEU A 154 -10.76 16.51 -18.27
N MET A 155 -11.20 17.51 -19.03
CA MET A 155 -11.40 17.42 -20.48
C MET A 155 -10.20 17.90 -21.29
N GLN A 156 -9.24 18.58 -20.65
CA GLN A 156 -8.01 19.02 -21.29
C GLN A 156 -6.95 17.91 -21.22
N PRO A 157 -6.26 17.59 -22.34
CA PRO A 157 -5.05 16.78 -22.27
C PRO A 157 -4.07 17.43 -21.30
N LEU A 158 -3.53 16.66 -20.35
CA LEU A 158 -2.44 17.17 -19.51
C LEU A 158 -1.22 17.37 -20.40
N ASP A 159 -0.91 18.63 -20.72
CA ASP A 159 0.33 18.97 -21.41
C ASP A 159 1.53 18.51 -20.55
N PRO A 160 2.61 18.02 -21.19
CA PRO A 160 3.85 17.79 -20.47
C PRO A 160 4.26 19.11 -19.79
N PRO A 161 4.72 19.11 -18.53
CA PRO A 161 5.30 20.32 -17.98
C PRO A 161 6.47 20.72 -18.90
N GLU A 162 6.34 21.88 -19.57
CA GLU A 162 7.47 22.48 -20.26
C GLU A 162 8.60 22.62 -19.25
N ALA A 163 9.78 22.13 -19.62
CA ALA A 163 10.96 22.33 -18.80
C ALA A 163 11.14 23.84 -18.66
N ALA A 164 11.03 24.36 -17.44
CA ALA A 164 11.49 25.70 -17.13
C ALA A 164 13.02 25.71 -17.32
N GLU A 165 13.47 25.92 -18.55
CA GLU A 165 14.84 26.30 -18.83
C GLU A 165 15.05 27.70 -18.23
N GLY A 166 15.72 27.75 -17.08
CA GLY A 166 16.38 28.95 -16.61
C GLY A 166 15.54 30.04 -15.94
N SER A 167 14.25 29.86 -15.64
CA SER A 167 13.51 30.85 -14.85
C SER A 167 13.53 30.52 -13.35
N SER A 168 14.05 31.46 -12.56
CA SER A 168 13.94 31.52 -11.09
C SER A 168 12.51 31.86 -10.63
N SER A 169 11.51 31.45 -11.39
CA SER A 169 10.11 31.66 -11.06
C SER A 169 9.74 30.68 -9.95
N GLU A 170 9.28 31.21 -8.81
CA GLU A 170 8.62 30.40 -7.80
C GLU A 170 7.61 29.49 -8.48
N LEU A 171 7.86 28.18 -8.42
CA LEU A 171 6.98 27.17 -9.00
C LEU A 171 5.61 27.31 -8.33
N ALA A 172 4.65 27.89 -9.06
CA ALA A 172 3.28 28.03 -8.58
C ALA A 172 2.74 26.64 -8.23
N LEU A 173 2.28 26.47 -6.99
CA LEU A 173 1.60 25.26 -6.60
C LEU A 173 0.34 25.13 -7.49
N PRO A 174 -0.01 23.92 -7.97
CA PRO A 174 -1.20 23.75 -8.77
C PRO A 174 -2.40 24.14 -7.91
N GLU A 175 -3.37 24.85 -8.49
CA GLU A 175 -4.57 25.29 -7.77
C GLU A 175 -5.22 24.09 -7.08
N GLN A 176 -5.28 24.17 -5.74
CA GLN A 176 -5.79 23.11 -4.87
C GLN A 176 -7.30 23.20 -4.69
N ASP A 177 -7.90 24.30 -5.13
CA ASP A 177 -9.33 24.53 -5.11
C ASP A 177 -9.87 24.30 -6.53
N ARG A 178 -9.88 23.03 -6.94
CA ARG A 178 -10.46 22.61 -8.22
C ARG A 178 -11.78 21.91 -7.95
N ASP A 179 -12.84 22.39 -8.58
CA ASP A 179 -14.10 21.68 -8.60
C ASP A 179 -13.91 20.27 -9.20
N GLY A 180 -14.51 19.27 -8.54
CA GLY A 180 -14.47 17.88 -9.02
C GLY A 180 -13.26 17.06 -8.55
N LEU A 181 -12.45 17.53 -7.60
CA LEU A 181 -11.32 16.77 -7.04
C LEU A 181 -11.68 15.37 -6.52
N ASN A 182 -12.92 15.19 -6.05
CA ASN A 182 -13.43 13.95 -5.48
C ASN A 182 -14.15 13.05 -6.51
N ILE A 183 -14.23 13.47 -7.78
CA ILE A 183 -14.88 12.70 -8.83
C ILE A 183 -13.92 11.62 -9.31
N ASN A 184 -14.47 10.43 -9.58
CA ASN A 184 -13.70 9.36 -10.19
C ASN A 184 -13.55 9.61 -11.69
N ALA A 185 -12.40 10.15 -12.08
CA ALA A 185 -12.04 10.46 -13.46
C ALA A 185 -11.64 9.24 -14.30
N TRP A 186 -11.49 8.05 -13.71
CA TRP A 186 -10.91 6.89 -14.41
C TRP A 186 -11.97 6.03 -15.12
N GLY A 187 -13.23 6.10 -14.74
CA GLY A 187 -14.24 5.21 -15.33
C GLY A 187 -14.19 3.78 -14.79
N ILE A 188 -15.27 3.04 -15.02
CA ILE A 188 -15.36 1.61 -14.67
C ILE A 188 -15.03 0.75 -15.90
N LEU A 189 -15.39 1.23 -17.10
CA LEU A 189 -15.13 0.56 -18.38
C LEU A 189 -14.09 1.34 -19.21
N PRO A 190 -13.35 0.66 -20.09
CA PRO A 190 -12.55 1.33 -21.09
C PRO A 190 -13.39 2.35 -21.89
N ASN A 191 -12.77 3.49 -22.17
CA ASN A 191 -13.29 4.69 -22.83
C ASN A 191 -14.27 5.53 -21.97
N GLN A 192 -14.43 5.21 -20.68
CA GLN A 192 -15.14 6.09 -19.71
C GLN A 192 -14.19 6.95 -18.88
N THR A 193 -12.87 6.82 -19.10
CA THR A 193 -11.87 7.65 -18.45
C THR A 193 -11.90 9.05 -19.04
N ALA A 194 -11.79 10.07 -18.20
CA ALA A 194 -11.65 11.45 -18.63
C ALA A 194 -10.47 11.62 -19.59
N VAL A 195 -10.60 12.58 -20.52
CA VAL A 195 -9.66 12.77 -21.63
C VAL A 195 -8.22 13.01 -21.14
N ALA A 196 -8.07 13.69 -20.00
CA ALA A 196 -6.79 13.93 -19.34
C ALA A 196 -6.01 12.65 -18.97
N PHE A 197 -6.67 11.51 -18.81
CA PHE A 197 -6.15 10.35 -18.08
C PHE A 197 -5.97 9.05 -18.90
N GLN A 198 -6.09 9.15 -20.23
CA GLN A 198 -6.01 8.06 -21.22
C GLN A 198 -7.21 7.10 -21.20
N PRO A 199 -7.67 6.62 -22.37
CA PRO A 199 -8.99 5.99 -22.48
C PRO A 199 -9.11 4.59 -21.85
N TRP A 200 -8.04 3.87 -21.55
CA TRP A 200 -8.14 2.45 -21.14
C TRP A 200 -8.01 2.23 -19.62
N ARG A 201 -7.78 3.29 -18.86
CA ARG A 201 -7.41 3.22 -17.46
C ARG A 201 -8.62 3.28 -16.56
N ILE A 202 -8.97 2.17 -15.91
CA ILE A 202 -10.15 2.12 -15.06
C ILE A 202 -9.81 2.11 -13.57
N SER A 203 -10.76 2.49 -12.74
CA SER A 203 -10.64 2.42 -11.28
C SER A 203 -12.00 2.37 -10.60
N ALA A 204 -12.11 1.58 -9.53
CA ALA A 204 -13.29 1.61 -8.66
C ALA A 204 -13.34 2.86 -7.77
N THR A 205 -12.24 3.59 -7.66
CA THR A 205 -12.08 4.76 -6.78
C THR A 205 -11.47 5.95 -7.51
N PRO A 206 -11.69 7.20 -7.07
CA PRO A 206 -10.99 8.38 -7.59
C PRO A 206 -9.45 8.27 -7.57
N ASN A 207 -8.90 7.42 -6.71
CA ASN A 207 -7.48 7.06 -6.69
C ASN A 207 -7.20 5.73 -7.40
N ILE A 208 -6.64 5.77 -8.61
CA ILE A 208 -6.35 4.58 -9.43
C ILE A 208 -5.35 3.62 -8.78
N ALA A 209 -4.42 4.16 -7.99
CA ALA A 209 -3.43 3.34 -7.33
C ALA A 209 -4.06 2.53 -6.17
N THR A 210 -5.04 3.09 -5.45
CA THR A 210 -5.77 2.34 -4.42
C THR A 210 -6.48 1.14 -5.03
N SER A 211 -7.24 1.35 -6.11
CA SER A 211 -7.94 0.25 -6.81
C SER A 211 -6.94 -0.81 -7.29
N GLY A 212 -5.88 -0.42 -8.01
CA GLY A 212 -4.91 -1.37 -8.55
C GLY A 212 -4.13 -2.15 -7.49
N ILE A 213 -3.64 -1.49 -6.44
CA ILE A 213 -2.85 -2.17 -5.39
C ILE A 213 -3.75 -3.03 -4.50
N PHE A 214 -4.97 -2.59 -4.16
CA PHE A 214 -5.90 -3.43 -3.41
C PHE A 214 -6.25 -4.69 -4.20
N SER A 215 -6.55 -4.55 -5.50
CA SER A 215 -6.78 -5.70 -6.38
C SER A 215 -5.59 -6.65 -6.43
N LEU A 216 -4.35 -6.14 -6.50
CA LEU A 216 -3.16 -6.96 -6.40
C LEU A 216 -3.11 -7.73 -5.07
N MET A 217 -3.31 -7.06 -3.93
CA MET A 217 -3.27 -7.72 -2.63
C MET A 217 -4.30 -8.84 -2.54
N ILE A 218 -5.51 -8.63 -3.07
CA ILE A 218 -6.55 -9.67 -3.16
C ILE A 218 -6.11 -10.83 -4.06
N LEU A 219 -5.50 -10.59 -5.21
CA LEU A 219 -4.95 -11.65 -6.06
C LEU A 219 -3.87 -12.47 -5.34
N LEU A 220 -2.99 -11.83 -4.56
CA LEU A 220 -1.98 -12.54 -3.75
C LEU A 220 -2.63 -13.48 -2.72
N VAL A 221 -3.76 -13.08 -2.13
CA VAL A 221 -4.55 -13.94 -1.24
C VAL A 221 -5.17 -15.11 -2.01
N ILE A 222 -5.74 -14.84 -3.18
CA ILE A 222 -6.42 -15.85 -4.01
C ILE A 222 -5.43 -16.93 -4.48
N VAL A 223 -4.25 -16.55 -4.97
CA VAL A 223 -3.23 -17.50 -5.45
C VAL A 223 -2.84 -18.52 -4.37
N ARG A 224 -2.92 -18.16 -3.09
CA ARG A 224 -2.61 -19.07 -1.98
C ARG A 224 -3.63 -20.21 -1.82
N ARG A 225 -4.92 -19.92 -2.02
CA ARG A 225 -6.03 -20.78 -1.57
C ARG A 225 -7.20 -20.86 -2.54
N PHE A 226 -6.99 -20.59 -3.82
CA PHE A 226 -8.08 -20.55 -4.79
C PHE A 226 -8.90 -21.84 -4.79
N ARG A 227 -10.17 -21.71 -4.49
CA ARG A 227 -11.22 -22.71 -4.61
C ARG A 227 -12.29 -22.16 -5.53
N PRO A 228 -12.69 -22.88 -6.59
CA PRO A 228 -13.62 -22.38 -7.59
C PRO A 228 -15.06 -22.35 -7.05
N ASN A 229 -15.36 -21.44 -6.12
CA ASN A 229 -16.71 -21.10 -5.69
C ASN A 229 -17.12 -19.73 -6.25
N PRO A 230 -18.42 -19.40 -6.31
CA PRO A 230 -18.89 -18.17 -6.94
C PRO A 230 -18.25 -16.90 -6.37
N LEU A 231 -18.05 -16.85 -5.04
CA LEU A 231 -17.42 -15.72 -4.36
C LEU A 231 -15.97 -15.52 -4.83
N GLU A 232 -15.18 -16.59 -4.80
CA GLU A 232 -13.76 -16.56 -5.16
C GLU A 232 -13.56 -16.29 -6.65
N VAL A 233 -14.37 -16.90 -7.52
CA VAL A 233 -14.32 -16.67 -8.97
C VAL A 233 -14.70 -15.22 -9.31
N ALA A 234 -15.79 -14.71 -8.75
CA ALA A 234 -16.20 -13.31 -8.96
C ALA A 234 -15.13 -12.35 -8.45
N THR A 235 -14.59 -12.59 -7.24
CA THR A 235 -13.56 -11.73 -6.67
C THR A 235 -12.26 -11.79 -7.48
N ALA A 236 -11.85 -12.97 -7.94
CA ALA A 236 -10.67 -13.15 -8.78
C ALA A 236 -10.83 -12.41 -10.11
N ALA A 237 -11.98 -12.54 -10.76
CA ALA A 237 -12.28 -11.86 -12.02
C ALA A 237 -12.26 -10.33 -11.85
N SER A 238 -12.96 -9.80 -10.84
CA SER A 238 -12.96 -8.36 -10.56
C SER A 238 -11.57 -7.83 -10.18
N ALA A 239 -10.84 -8.55 -9.34
CA ALA A 239 -9.49 -8.14 -8.95
C ALA A 239 -8.52 -8.19 -10.14
N LEU A 240 -8.58 -9.23 -10.99
CA LEU A 240 -7.76 -9.30 -12.19
C LEU A 240 -8.09 -8.16 -13.17
N TYR A 241 -9.38 -7.85 -13.32
CA TYR A 241 -9.88 -6.77 -14.17
C TYR A 241 -9.31 -5.41 -13.72
N PHE A 242 -9.53 -5.01 -12.47
CA PHE A 242 -9.04 -3.73 -11.95
C PHE A 242 -7.51 -3.69 -11.81
N ALA A 243 -6.86 -4.78 -11.41
CA ALA A 243 -5.39 -4.83 -11.35
C ALA A 243 -4.76 -4.58 -12.73
N THR A 244 -5.29 -5.25 -13.77
CA THR A 244 -4.75 -5.16 -15.13
C THR A 244 -5.08 -3.82 -15.78
N LEU A 245 -6.34 -3.41 -15.76
CA LEU A 245 -6.78 -2.21 -16.48
C LEU A 245 -6.53 -0.91 -15.70
N SER A 246 -6.06 -0.97 -14.44
CA SER A 246 -5.53 0.23 -13.76
C SER A 246 -4.27 0.80 -14.42
N PHE A 247 -3.55 0.00 -15.21
CA PHE A 247 -2.23 0.33 -15.75
C PHE A 247 -1.27 0.95 -14.73
N VAL A 248 -1.35 0.51 -13.48
CA VAL A 248 -0.40 0.88 -12.43
C VAL A 248 0.84 0.00 -12.61
N ARG A 249 1.93 0.57 -13.15
CA ARG A 249 3.18 -0.17 -13.45
C ARG A 249 3.68 -1.02 -12.27
N ALA A 250 3.59 -0.48 -11.06
CA ALA A 250 4.00 -1.19 -9.86
C ALA A 250 3.21 -2.48 -9.60
N VAL A 251 1.95 -2.56 -10.03
CA VAL A 251 1.10 -3.76 -9.91
C VAL A 251 1.63 -4.87 -10.83
N PHE A 252 1.95 -4.56 -12.08
CA PHE A 252 2.53 -5.54 -13.01
C PHE A 252 3.90 -6.02 -12.55
N VAL A 253 4.78 -5.10 -12.14
CA VAL A 253 6.10 -5.47 -11.61
C VAL A 253 5.97 -6.32 -10.34
N SER A 254 4.99 -6.01 -9.48
CA SER A 254 4.71 -6.83 -8.29
C SER A 254 4.26 -8.24 -8.63
N PHE A 255 3.35 -8.38 -9.61
CA PHE A 255 2.86 -9.68 -10.04
C PHE A 255 3.98 -10.54 -10.64
N ALA A 256 4.84 -9.93 -11.46
CA ALA A 256 6.03 -10.59 -12.01
C ALA A 256 7.02 -10.96 -10.89
N LEU A 257 7.33 -10.04 -9.97
CA LEU A 257 8.22 -10.28 -8.85
C LEU A 257 7.71 -11.40 -7.94
N PHE A 258 6.41 -11.40 -7.63
CA PHE A 258 5.76 -12.44 -6.84
C PHE A 258 5.90 -13.81 -7.50
N SER A 259 5.51 -13.91 -8.77
CA SER A 259 5.52 -15.16 -9.53
C SER A 259 6.94 -15.72 -9.67
N ALA A 260 7.90 -14.86 -10.02
CA ALA A 260 9.30 -15.23 -10.11
C ALA A 260 9.88 -15.66 -8.75
N THR A 261 9.55 -14.94 -7.68
CA THR A 261 10.01 -15.31 -6.33
C THR A 261 9.43 -16.65 -5.90
N ILE A 262 8.13 -16.91 -6.12
CA ILE A 262 7.54 -18.22 -5.83
C ILE A 262 8.23 -19.33 -6.62
N ALA A 263 8.38 -19.15 -7.94
CA ALA A 263 8.99 -20.14 -8.82
C ALA A 263 10.42 -20.47 -8.36
N ILE A 264 11.26 -19.45 -8.14
CA ILE A 264 12.64 -19.64 -7.70
C ILE A 264 12.69 -20.29 -6.31
N MET A 265 11.90 -19.81 -5.35
CA MET A 265 11.90 -20.35 -3.98
C MET A 265 11.42 -21.79 -3.91
N SER A 266 10.52 -22.21 -4.82
CA SER A 266 10.06 -23.59 -4.93
C SER A 266 11.15 -24.56 -5.40
N LEU A 267 12.13 -24.07 -6.16
CA LEU A 267 13.27 -24.84 -6.67
C LEU A 267 14.46 -24.84 -5.71
N LEU A 268 14.54 -23.87 -4.80
CA LEU A 268 15.66 -23.73 -3.87
C LEU A 268 15.60 -24.74 -2.72
N PRO A 269 16.76 -25.25 -2.26
CA PRO A 269 16.85 -26.03 -1.03
C PRO A 269 16.21 -25.31 0.16
N GLN A 270 15.73 -26.08 1.15
CA GLN A 270 15.13 -25.57 2.39
C GLN A 270 16.19 -24.98 3.34
N ARG A 271 16.96 -24.01 2.87
CA ARG A 271 17.97 -23.27 3.63
C ARG A 271 17.47 -21.84 3.84
N PRO A 272 17.05 -21.45 5.07
CA PRO A 272 16.42 -20.15 5.31
C PRO A 272 17.29 -18.97 4.89
N ARG A 273 18.60 -19.01 5.20
CA ARG A 273 19.55 -17.95 4.84
C ARG A 273 19.66 -17.75 3.33
N LEU A 274 19.64 -18.83 2.55
CA LEU A 274 19.70 -18.77 1.09
C LEU A 274 18.43 -18.14 0.51
N ARG A 275 17.26 -18.50 1.05
CA ARG A 275 15.98 -17.94 0.61
C ARG A 275 15.85 -16.46 0.93
N VAL A 276 16.29 -16.03 2.12
CA VAL A 276 16.40 -14.58 2.43
C VAL A 276 17.37 -13.89 1.48
N ALA A 277 18.54 -14.51 1.27
CA ALA A 277 19.51 -14.25 0.20
C ALA A 277 18.85 -13.80 -1.11
N VAL A 278 18.15 -14.77 -1.69
CA VAL A 278 17.53 -14.66 -3.01
C VAL A 278 16.38 -13.66 -3.00
N ALA A 279 15.55 -13.60 -1.95
CA ALA A 279 14.46 -12.62 -1.87
C ALA A 279 15.00 -11.17 -1.88
N LEU A 280 16.09 -10.91 -1.15
CA LEU A 280 16.78 -9.63 -1.15
C LEU A 280 17.35 -9.32 -2.53
N PHE A 281 18.08 -10.26 -3.15
CA PHE A 281 18.63 -10.06 -4.49
C PHE A 281 17.56 -9.82 -5.56
N MET A 282 16.42 -10.51 -5.49
CA MET A 282 15.29 -10.30 -6.40
C MET A 282 14.71 -8.89 -6.24
N THR A 283 14.54 -8.42 -5.01
CA THR A 283 13.97 -7.10 -4.71
C THR A 283 14.93 -5.96 -5.08
N ILE A 284 16.22 -6.12 -4.80
CA ILE A 284 17.26 -5.16 -5.20
C ILE A 284 17.42 -5.18 -6.72
N GLY A 285 17.46 -6.37 -7.33
CA GLY A 285 17.60 -6.57 -8.76
C GLY A 285 16.47 -5.90 -9.55
N ILE A 286 15.21 -6.05 -9.12
CA ILE A 286 14.09 -5.37 -9.79
C ILE A 286 14.14 -3.86 -9.61
N THR A 287 14.62 -3.37 -8.46
CA THR A 287 14.81 -1.93 -8.21
C THR A 287 15.86 -1.34 -9.15
N ILE A 288 16.98 -2.03 -9.35
CA ILE A 288 18.03 -1.66 -10.30
C ILE A 288 17.51 -1.71 -11.74
N LEU A 289 16.78 -2.77 -12.10
CA LEU A 289 16.20 -2.93 -13.43
C LEU A 289 15.25 -1.77 -13.77
N VAL A 290 14.45 -1.32 -12.81
CA VAL A 290 13.56 -0.15 -12.98
C VAL A 290 14.34 1.16 -13.03
N ALA A 291 15.45 1.28 -12.30
CA ALA A 291 16.31 2.45 -12.43
C ALA A 291 16.96 2.53 -13.83
N LEU A 292 17.24 1.38 -14.46
CA LEU A 292 17.83 1.28 -15.80
C LEU A 292 16.80 1.23 -16.93
N SER A 293 15.51 1.00 -16.62
CA SER A 293 14.48 0.85 -17.65
C SER A 293 14.27 2.06 -18.57
N PRO A 294 14.61 3.32 -18.24
CA PRO A 294 14.54 4.42 -19.21
C PRO A 294 15.34 4.17 -20.49
N ILE A 295 16.48 3.48 -20.41
CA ILE A 295 17.31 3.13 -21.57
C ILE A 295 16.56 2.13 -22.46
N LEU A 296 15.96 1.11 -21.86
CA LEU A 296 15.18 0.11 -22.57
C LEU A 296 13.91 0.70 -23.18
N LEU A 297 13.19 1.55 -22.41
CA LEU A 297 11.97 2.20 -22.86
C LEU A 297 12.23 3.19 -24.00
N TYR A 298 13.39 3.87 -24.01
CA TYR A 298 13.80 4.71 -25.12
C TYR A 298 13.90 3.95 -26.44
N ALA A 299 14.45 2.72 -26.42
CA ALA A 299 14.56 1.88 -27.60
C ALA A 299 13.21 1.25 -28.05
N LEU A 300 12.24 1.16 -27.14
CA LEU A 300 10.94 0.53 -27.38
C LEU A 300 9.78 1.52 -27.47
N GLN A 301 10.04 2.83 -27.41
CA GLN A 301 8.98 3.83 -27.29
C GLN A 301 8.06 3.92 -28.52
N ASP A 302 8.54 3.49 -29.69
CA ASP A 302 7.75 3.52 -30.93
C ASP A 302 6.71 2.38 -30.99
N TRP A 303 6.78 1.42 -30.06
CA TRP A 303 5.81 0.36 -29.98
C TRP A 303 4.55 0.88 -29.28
N SER A 304 3.43 0.92 -29.99
CA SER A 304 2.16 1.50 -29.51
C SER A 304 1.71 0.95 -28.15
N ILE A 305 1.92 -0.34 -27.90
CA ILE A 305 1.59 -0.99 -26.62
C ILE A 305 2.52 -0.50 -25.51
N VAL A 306 3.84 -0.48 -25.75
CA VAL A 306 4.84 -0.02 -24.78
C VAL A 306 4.62 1.45 -24.45
N SER A 307 4.42 2.28 -25.48
CA SER A 307 4.13 3.69 -25.30
C SER A 307 2.88 3.90 -24.44
N ARG A 308 1.76 3.24 -24.75
CA ARG A 308 0.52 3.39 -23.99
C ARG A 308 0.65 2.89 -22.54
N MET A 309 1.26 1.73 -22.31
CA MET A 309 1.38 1.13 -20.98
C MET A 309 2.44 1.81 -20.09
N PHE A 310 3.59 2.15 -20.66
CA PHE A 310 4.77 2.60 -19.91
C PHE A 310 5.19 4.03 -20.18
N LEU A 311 4.62 4.71 -21.18
CA LEU A 311 4.99 6.09 -21.54
C LEU A 311 3.78 7.02 -21.71
N ARG A 312 2.61 6.61 -21.21
CA ARG A 312 1.35 7.38 -21.31
C ARG A 312 0.98 7.75 -22.75
N GLY A 313 1.33 6.91 -23.72
CA GLY A 313 1.00 7.11 -25.13
C GLY A 313 1.89 8.14 -25.84
N GLN A 314 2.96 8.61 -25.18
CA GLN A 314 3.94 9.53 -25.76
C GLN A 314 5.05 8.74 -26.48
N ALA A 315 5.54 9.29 -27.59
CA ALA A 315 6.67 8.78 -28.38
C ALA A 315 7.62 9.95 -28.72
N GLY A 316 8.84 9.64 -29.18
CA GLY A 316 9.87 10.65 -29.48
C GLY A 316 10.48 11.34 -28.25
N MET A 317 10.32 10.78 -27.06
CA MET A 317 10.88 11.32 -25.82
C MET A 317 12.37 11.02 -25.70
N SER A 318 13.12 11.96 -25.12
CA SER A 318 14.53 11.72 -24.76
C SER A 318 14.62 10.75 -23.57
N VAL A 319 15.79 10.12 -23.38
CA VAL A 319 16.05 9.26 -22.20
C VAL A 319 15.82 10.04 -20.90
N ALA A 320 16.16 11.33 -20.87
CA ALA A 320 15.97 12.20 -19.70
C ALA A 320 14.48 12.45 -19.41
N ASP A 321 13.66 12.65 -20.45
CA ASP A 321 12.22 12.82 -20.31
C ASP A 321 11.55 11.53 -19.84
N ILE A 322 11.96 10.37 -20.36
CA ILE A 322 11.50 9.07 -19.89
C ILE A 322 11.89 8.86 -18.42
N TYR A 323 13.13 9.18 -18.04
CA TYR A 323 13.59 9.09 -16.66
C TYR A 323 12.75 9.97 -15.71
N ARG A 324 12.45 11.20 -16.12
CA ARG A 324 11.57 12.13 -15.39
C ARG A 324 10.13 11.64 -15.32
N GLN A 325 9.59 11.11 -16.42
CA GLN A 325 8.23 10.58 -16.51
C GLN A 325 8.06 9.31 -15.64
N MET A 326 9.13 8.52 -15.51
CA MET A 326 9.18 7.39 -14.57
C MET A 326 9.18 7.84 -13.12
N TYR A 327 9.80 8.99 -12.82
CA TYR A 327 9.81 9.73 -11.53
C TYR A 327 10.35 8.98 -10.29
N ARG A 328 10.12 7.67 -10.15
CA ARG A 328 10.46 6.88 -8.96
C ARG A 328 11.95 6.72 -8.74
N PRO A 329 12.77 6.34 -9.74
CA PRO A 329 14.22 6.23 -9.54
C PRO A 329 14.84 7.56 -9.12
N TRP A 330 14.40 8.66 -9.74
CA TRP A 330 14.81 10.02 -9.35
C TRP A 330 14.44 10.30 -7.89
N LEU A 331 13.19 10.08 -7.49
CA LEU A 331 12.72 10.32 -6.13
C LEU A 331 13.52 9.53 -5.08
N TRP A 332 13.80 8.25 -5.33
CA TRP A 332 14.63 7.44 -4.42
C TRP A 332 16.01 8.05 -4.25
N SER A 333 16.62 8.53 -5.34
CA SER A 333 17.93 9.18 -5.29
C SER A 333 17.90 10.47 -4.48
N GLU A 334 16.85 11.29 -4.62
CA GLU A 334 16.69 12.54 -3.86
C GLU A 334 16.50 12.27 -2.36
N HIS A 335 15.68 11.29 -1.98
CA HIS A 335 15.54 10.89 -0.58
C HIS A 335 16.87 10.42 0.02
N LEU A 336 17.68 9.66 -0.74
CA LEU A 336 18.99 9.23 -0.28
C LEU A 336 19.97 10.40 -0.13
N LYS A 337 19.98 11.36 -1.05
CA LYS A 337 20.79 12.59 -0.91
C LYS A 337 20.39 13.39 0.33
N LEU A 338 19.09 13.53 0.59
CA LEU A 338 18.56 14.22 1.77
C LEU A 338 18.97 13.52 3.07
N PHE A 339 18.95 12.18 3.08
CA PHE A 339 19.47 11.40 4.20
C PHE A 339 20.97 11.63 4.41
N TRP A 340 21.79 11.52 3.36
CA TRP A 340 23.25 11.68 3.46
C TRP A 340 23.69 13.08 3.88
N SER A 341 22.89 14.10 3.53
CA SER A 341 23.12 15.49 3.93
C SER A 341 22.48 15.86 5.28
N SER A 342 21.77 14.92 5.93
CA SER A 342 21.07 15.23 7.18
C SER A 342 22.02 15.33 8.38
N PRO A 343 21.73 16.23 9.34
CA PRO A 343 22.54 16.36 10.56
C PRO A 343 22.65 15.03 11.29
N TYR A 344 23.89 14.58 11.53
CA TYR A 344 24.21 13.33 12.21
C TYR A 344 23.57 12.07 11.59
N LEU A 345 23.15 12.13 10.32
CA LEU A 345 22.38 11.07 9.65
C LEU A 345 21.06 10.73 10.37
N MET A 346 20.50 11.68 11.13
CA MET A 346 19.27 11.50 11.89
C MET A 346 18.03 12.01 11.15
N GLY A 347 18.15 12.27 9.84
CA GLY A 347 17.07 12.71 8.98
C GLY A 347 16.79 14.21 9.06
N GLN A 348 15.98 14.69 8.12
CA GLN A 348 15.64 16.12 7.97
C GLN A 348 14.36 16.53 8.72
N GLY A 349 13.64 15.59 9.36
CA GLY A 349 12.39 15.89 10.04
C GLY A 349 11.31 16.46 9.10
N SER A 350 10.50 17.39 9.61
CA SER A 350 9.40 18.04 8.90
C SER A 350 9.87 19.02 7.81
N GLU A 351 11.12 19.47 7.86
CA GLU A 351 11.72 20.31 6.80
C GLU A 351 11.80 19.58 5.46
N LEU A 352 11.78 18.25 5.45
CA LEU A 352 11.69 17.46 4.22
C LEU A 352 10.40 17.76 3.45
N ALA A 353 9.28 18.01 4.13
CA ALA A 353 8.02 18.35 3.49
C ALA A 353 8.08 19.76 2.87
N VAL A 354 8.77 20.70 3.54
CA VAL A 354 8.94 22.09 3.10
C VAL A 354 9.93 22.21 1.94
N SER A 355 11.04 21.45 1.99
CA SER A 355 12.05 21.42 0.93
C SER A 355 11.60 20.64 -0.30
N ALA A 356 10.82 19.57 -0.14
CA ALA A 356 10.15 18.90 -1.25
C ALA A 356 9.19 19.85 -1.98
N LEU A 357 8.45 20.69 -1.25
CA LEU A 357 7.57 21.70 -1.86
C LEU A 357 8.32 22.68 -2.77
N LYS A 358 9.57 23.04 -2.41
CA LYS A 358 10.41 23.99 -3.15
C LYS A 358 11.20 23.39 -4.31
N ASN A 359 11.57 22.10 -4.23
CA ASN A 359 12.50 21.45 -5.17
C ASN A 359 11.84 20.41 -6.08
N ILE A 360 10.53 20.14 -5.98
CA ILE A 360 9.85 19.23 -6.91
C ILE A 360 9.73 19.91 -8.28
N ILE A 361 10.59 19.48 -9.20
CA ILE A 361 10.66 19.85 -10.64
C ILE A 361 9.36 19.54 -11.41
N ASN A 362 8.38 18.88 -10.77
CA ASN A 362 7.04 18.62 -11.29
C ASN A 362 5.98 19.34 -10.44
N ALA A 363 6.05 20.67 -10.32
CA ALA A 363 5.05 21.43 -9.55
C ALA A 363 3.61 21.23 -10.06
N GLY A 364 3.39 20.81 -11.31
CA GLY A 364 2.07 20.38 -11.79
C GLY A 364 1.54 19.06 -11.19
N GLN A 365 2.34 18.31 -10.43
CA GLN A 365 1.94 17.06 -9.77
C GLN A 365 2.24 17.10 -8.28
N MET A 366 1.73 18.13 -7.61
CA MET A 366 1.75 18.26 -6.16
C MET A 366 0.80 17.23 -5.52
N ARG A 367 1.12 15.95 -5.70
CA ARG A 367 0.46 14.85 -5.01
C ARG A 367 0.91 14.94 -3.56
N SER A 368 0.00 15.34 -2.68
CA SER A 368 0.24 15.15 -1.27
C SER A 368 0.53 13.68 -1.01
N ASP A 369 1.50 13.47 -0.14
CA ASP A 369 1.83 12.21 0.51
C ASP A 369 2.84 11.26 -0.15
N SER A 370 3.63 10.71 0.76
CA SER A 370 4.86 9.91 0.67
C SER A 370 4.97 8.98 -0.52
N VAL A 371 5.39 9.48 -1.67
CA VAL A 371 5.42 8.69 -2.91
C VAL A 371 6.35 7.46 -2.86
N SER A 372 7.32 7.42 -1.93
CA SER A 372 8.09 6.23 -1.54
C SER A 372 8.21 6.15 -0.02
N PHE A 373 7.62 5.13 0.62
CA PHE A 373 7.52 5.01 2.07
C PHE A 373 8.90 4.77 2.70
N LEU A 374 9.62 3.71 2.30
CA LEU A 374 10.88 3.32 2.96
C LEU A 374 11.99 4.37 2.79
N THR A 375 12.22 4.86 1.56
CA THR A 375 13.27 5.89 1.34
C THR A 375 12.92 7.21 2.00
N ARG A 376 11.62 7.59 2.04
CA ARG A 376 11.19 8.78 2.76
C ARG A 376 11.36 8.61 4.27
N MET A 377 11.12 7.43 4.84
CA MET A 377 11.38 7.19 6.27
C MET A 377 12.86 7.41 6.58
N VAL A 378 13.76 6.89 5.75
CA VAL A 378 15.21 7.11 5.90
C VAL A 378 15.57 8.60 5.76
N ALA A 379 15.00 9.31 4.79
CA ALA A 379 15.26 10.74 4.61
C ALA A 379 14.71 11.60 5.76
N THR A 380 13.53 11.24 6.30
CA THR A 380 12.83 12.00 7.35
C THR A 380 13.43 11.72 8.73
N TYR A 381 13.70 10.46 9.03
CA TYR A 381 14.00 9.98 10.38
C TYR A 381 15.40 9.39 10.54
N GLY A 382 16.17 9.28 9.47
CA GLY A 382 17.58 8.90 9.51
C GLY A 382 17.84 7.43 9.82
N ILE A 383 18.98 7.18 10.47
CA ILE A 383 19.44 5.86 10.93
C ILE A 383 18.36 5.09 11.71
N PRO A 384 17.57 5.71 12.62
CA PRO A 384 16.48 5.01 13.28
C PRO A 384 15.50 4.28 12.35
N ALA A 385 15.25 4.80 11.13
CA ALA A 385 14.35 4.17 10.16
C ALA A 385 14.81 2.76 9.72
N PHE A 386 16.09 2.42 9.91
CA PHE A 386 16.59 1.06 9.69
C PHE A 386 15.93 0.04 10.63
N GLY A 387 15.29 0.45 11.73
CA GLY A 387 14.43 -0.44 12.52
C GLY A 387 13.33 -1.11 11.68
N ILE A 388 12.74 -0.42 10.70
CA ILE A 388 11.77 -1.01 9.76
C ILE A 388 12.46 -2.05 8.86
N ILE A 389 13.67 -1.76 8.38
CA ILE A 389 14.44 -2.69 7.54
C ILE A 389 14.81 -3.95 8.33
N ILE A 390 15.25 -3.80 9.58
CA ILE A 390 15.51 -4.92 10.50
C ILE A 390 14.24 -5.74 10.70
N PHE A 391 13.09 -5.10 10.95
CA PHE A 391 11.81 -5.80 11.05
C PHE A 391 11.49 -6.63 9.81
N LEU A 392 11.64 -6.05 8.61
CA LEU A 392 11.40 -6.74 7.34
C LEU A 392 12.34 -7.95 7.16
N ILE A 393 13.63 -7.81 7.47
CA ILE A 393 14.61 -8.90 7.38
C ILE A 393 14.28 -10.00 8.41
N GLU A 394 13.97 -9.65 9.65
CA GLU A 394 13.59 -10.60 10.70
C GLU A 394 12.34 -11.39 10.31
N ARG A 395 11.31 -10.73 9.74
CA ARG A 395 10.10 -11.40 9.26
C ARG A 395 10.38 -12.29 8.06
N CYS A 396 11.16 -11.82 7.09
CA CYS A 396 11.56 -12.62 5.93
C CYS A 396 12.30 -13.90 6.37
N TYR A 397 13.23 -13.77 7.31
CA TYR A 397 13.95 -14.91 7.89
C TYR A 397 13.02 -15.88 8.63
N SER A 398 12.07 -15.36 9.39
CA SER A 398 11.08 -16.18 10.11
C SER A 398 10.23 -16.99 9.13
N HIS A 399 9.67 -16.36 8.10
CA HIS A 399 8.90 -17.04 7.05
C HIS A 399 9.73 -18.07 6.29
N ALA A 400 10.97 -17.73 5.96
CA ALA A 400 11.89 -18.66 5.30
C ALA A 400 12.22 -19.88 6.18
N LYS A 401 12.33 -19.70 7.51
CA LYS A 401 12.54 -20.77 8.49
C LYS A 401 11.33 -21.69 8.62
N GLU A 402 10.14 -21.14 8.53
CA GLU A 402 8.86 -21.87 8.56
C GLU A 402 8.49 -22.50 7.20
N ASN A 403 9.37 -22.38 6.18
CA ASN A 403 9.09 -22.82 4.81
C ASN A 403 7.86 -22.13 4.18
N ASP A 404 7.51 -20.94 4.66
CA ASP A 404 6.43 -20.14 4.11
C ASP A 404 6.89 -19.34 2.89
N ILE A 405 6.96 -20.03 1.74
CA ILE A 405 7.36 -19.44 0.46
C ILE A 405 6.45 -18.27 0.05
N TRP A 406 5.14 -18.38 0.36
CA TRP A 406 4.20 -17.30 0.07
C TRP A 406 4.53 -16.05 0.88
N GLY A 407 4.78 -16.19 2.19
CA GLY A 407 5.17 -15.09 3.06
C GLY A 407 6.45 -14.38 2.59
N VAL A 408 7.46 -15.15 2.15
CA VAL A 408 8.70 -14.60 1.57
C VAL A 408 8.42 -13.83 0.28
N ALA A 409 7.61 -14.38 -0.64
CA ALA A 409 7.29 -13.74 -1.91
C ALA A 409 6.44 -12.46 -1.71
N VAL A 410 5.45 -12.49 -0.82
CA VAL A 410 4.65 -11.31 -0.48
C VAL A 410 5.52 -10.23 0.14
N LEU A 411 6.50 -10.57 0.97
CA LEU A 411 7.39 -9.59 1.57
C LEU A 411 8.20 -8.83 0.51
N SER A 412 8.77 -9.53 -0.48
CA SER A 412 9.45 -8.89 -1.62
C SER A 412 8.53 -7.90 -2.35
N VAL A 413 7.28 -8.31 -2.59
CA VAL A 413 6.26 -7.45 -3.20
C VAL A 413 5.95 -6.23 -2.33
N MET A 414 5.76 -6.40 -1.02
CA MET A 414 5.44 -5.30 -0.12
C MET A 414 6.59 -4.28 -0.05
N VAL A 415 7.85 -4.73 -0.03
CA VAL A 415 9.01 -3.82 -0.10
C VAL A 415 9.00 -3.02 -1.40
N TRP A 416 8.78 -3.69 -2.53
CA TRP A 416 8.67 -3.03 -3.84
C TRP A 416 7.53 -2.01 -3.89
N LEU A 417 6.36 -2.36 -3.37
CA LEU A 417 5.20 -1.46 -3.33
C LEU A 417 5.44 -0.28 -2.38
N MET A 418 6.02 -0.50 -1.20
CA MET A 418 6.40 0.57 -0.28
C MET A 418 7.41 1.52 -0.91
N MET A 419 8.33 1.01 -1.75
CA MET A 419 9.27 1.84 -2.51
C MET A 419 8.59 2.62 -3.63
N SER A 420 7.60 2.04 -4.30
CA SER A 420 7.01 2.60 -5.53
C SER A 420 5.72 3.40 -5.33
N TRP A 421 4.98 3.18 -4.25
CA TRP A 421 3.68 3.81 -3.98
C TRP A 421 3.48 4.00 -2.47
N GLY A 422 4.39 4.72 -1.83
CA GLY A 422 4.36 4.88 -0.38
C GLY A 422 3.13 5.61 0.17
N SER A 423 2.39 6.38 -0.64
CA SER A 423 1.21 7.13 -0.19
C SER A 423 0.07 6.21 0.20
N ILE A 424 0.00 5.02 -0.41
CA ILE A 424 -0.96 3.96 -0.05
C ILE A 424 -0.57 3.28 1.27
N PHE A 425 0.70 3.38 1.66
CA PHE A 425 1.22 2.90 2.94
C PHE A 425 1.20 4.01 4.01
N HIS A 426 0.23 4.92 3.95
CA HIS A 426 -0.04 5.81 5.07
C HIS A 426 -0.76 5.04 6.20
N PRO A 427 -0.45 5.25 7.49
CA PRO A 427 -1.07 4.50 8.60
C PRO A 427 -2.59 4.67 8.74
N SER A 428 -3.16 5.71 8.13
CA SER A 428 -4.62 5.90 8.03
C SER A 428 -5.29 5.01 6.97
N ASN A 429 -4.50 4.37 6.11
CA ASN A 429 -5.00 3.54 5.03
C ASN A 429 -5.06 2.07 5.46
N GLY A 430 -6.18 1.40 5.19
CA GLY A 430 -6.39 -0.03 5.41
C GLY A 430 -5.33 -0.89 4.71
N MET A 431 -4.78 -0.41 3.59
CA MET A 431 -3.69 -1.05 2.86
C MET A 431 -2.41 -1.17 3.68
N PHE A 432 -2.10 -0.17 4.50
CA PHE A 432 -0.97 -0.22 5.42
C PHE A 432 -1.15 -1.34 6.44
N ALA A 433 -2.31 -1.39 7.10
CA ALA A 433 -2.61 -2.43 8.08
C ALA A 433 -2.60 -3.83 7.45
N LEU A 434 -3.21 -4.00 6.27
CA LEU A 434 -3.21 -5.27 5.55
C LEU A 434 -1.80 -5.71 5.14
N ALA A 435 -0.96 -4.77 4.69
CA ALA A 435 0.41 -5.07 4.30
C ALA A 435 1.27 -5.49 5.49
N PHE A 436 1.22 -4.77 6.60
CA PHE A 436 1.94 -5.14 7.82
C PHE A 436 1.43 -6.44 8.43
N LEU A 437 0.14 -6.72 8.28
CA LEU A 437 -0.45 -7.99 8.64
C LEU A 437 0.13 -9.15 7.78
N PHE A 438 0.28 -8.97 6.46
CA PHE A 438 0.91 -9.97 5.59
C PHE A 438 2.41 -10.13 5.88
N ILE A 439 3.13 -9.03 6.08
CA ILE A 439 4.56 -9.04 6.41
C ILE A 439 4.80 -9.77 7.74
N SER A 440 3.96 -9.55 8.75
CA SER A 440 4.18 -10.09 10.10
C SER A 440 3.83 -11.56 10.23
N ASN A 441 2.70 -11.97 9.63
CA ASN A 441 2.08 -13.27 9.87
C ASN A 441 2.15 -14.21 8.65
N GLY A 442 2.59 -13.72 7.49
CA GLY A 442 2.73 -14.53 6.29
C GLY A 442 1.42 -15.24 5.96
N SER A 443 1.53 -16.48 5.52
CA SER A 443 0.38 -17.30 5.16
C SER A 443 -0.49 -17.73 6.33
N GLN A 444 0.02 -17.65 7.55
CA GLN A 444 -0.74 -18.01 8.75
C GLN A 444 -1.83 -16.99 9.06
N VAL A 445 -1.79 -15.81 8.44
CA VAL A 445 -2.76 -14.73 8.65
C VAL A 445 -4.21 -15.14 8.39
N PHE A 446 -4.45 -16.17 7.59
CA PHE A 446 -5.81 -16.58 7.23
C PHE A 446 -6.30 -17.71 8.12
N SER A 447 -7.37 -17.46 8.88
CA SER A 447 -8.04 -18.49 9.67
C SER A 447 -8.47 -19.65 8.75
N CYS A 448 -8.08 -20.88 9.05
CA CYS A 448 -8.69 -22.06 8.44
C CYS A 448 -10.14 -22.12 8.94
N SER A 449 -11.11 -21.88 8.04
CA SER A 449 -12.51 -22.08 8.36
C SER A 449 -12.71 -23.54 8.78
N LYS A 450 -13.39 -23.78 9.90
CA LYS A 450 -13.72 -25.11 10.44
C LYS A 450 -14.41 -26.04 9.43
N ALA A 451 -14.94 -25.52 8.33
CA ALA A 451 -15.43 -26.33 7.21
C ALA A 451 -14.35 -27.22 6.57
N CYS A 452 -13.06 -26.94 6.81
CA CYS A 452 -11.95 -27.78 6.34
C CYS A 452 -11.73 -29.03 7.23
N GLY A 453 -12.19 -29.01 8.49
CA GLY A 453 -12.00 -30.12 9.43
C GLY A 453 -12.88 -31.33 9.14
N ASP A 454 -14.06 -31.12 8.56
CA ASP A 454 -15.00 -32.20 8.27
C ASP A 454 -14.69 -32.93 6.95
N GLU A 455 -14.02 -32.30 5.99
CA GLU A 455 -13.55 -32.98 4.76
C GLU A 455 -12.23 -33.72 4.97
N GLU A 456 -11.30 -33.15 5.74
CA GLU A 456 -10.02 -33.79 6.05
C GLU A 456 -10.22 -34.99 7.00
N GLN A 457 -11.16 -34.91 7.94
CA GLN A 457 -11.57 -36.08 8.75
C GLN A 457 -12.41 -37.10 7.98
N ARG A 458 -13.10 -36.73 6.89
CA ARG A 458 -13.77 -37.70 6.02
C ARG A 458 -12.79 -38.44 5.14
N LEU A 459 -11.81 -37.75 4.55
CA LEU A 459 -10.75 -38.37 3.76
C LEU A 459 -9.93 -39.39 4.58
N TYR A 460 -9.65 -39.11 5.85
CA TYR A 460 -9.00 -40.07 6.76
C TYR A 460 -9.93 -41.15 7.34
N LYS A 461 -11.26 -41.04 7.19
CA LYS A 461 -12.22 -42.06 7.67
C LYS A 461 -12.76 -42.98 6.56
N THR A 462 -12.53 -42.66 5.29
CA THR A 462 -12.85 -43.57 4.17
C THR A 462 -11.69 -44.49 3.77
N GLU A 463 -10.53 -44.38 4.43
CA GLU A 463 -9.42 -45.32 4.33
C GLU A 463 -9.19 -46.04 5.66
N THR A 464 -10.21 -46.75 6.16
CA THR A 464 -10.06 -47.84 7.14
C THR A 464 -11.14 -48.88 6.95
#